data_AF-A0A968M5J0-F1
#
_entry.id   AF-A0A968M5J0-F1
#
_cell.length_a   1.000
_cell.length_b   1.000
_cell.length_c   1.000
_cell.angle_alpha   90.00
_cell.angle_beta   90.00
_cell.angle_gamma   90.00
#
_symmetry.space_group_name_H-M   'P 1'
#
loop_
_entity.id
_entity.type
_entity.pdbx_description
1 polymer ?
#
loop_
_entity_poly.entity_id
_entity_poly.type
_entity_poly.pdbx_seq_one_letter_code
_entity_poly.pdbx_strand_id
1 'polypeptide(L)' 'YLPPYSPDFSPIENFWSKIKSTLRSIGARTYRDLVQAIEAAYSQVSQQDIKNWFTHCCYCTALD' A
#
# COMPACT_ATOMS: atom_id res chain seq x y z
N TYR A 1 10.73 -7.67 -15.29
CA TYR A 1 12.04 -7.75 -14.61
C TYR A 1 12.21 -6.48 -13.80
N LEU A 2 12.44 -6.58 -12.48
CA LEU A 2 12.71 -5.42 -11.62
C LEU A 2 14.24 -5.35 -11.41
N PRO A 3 14.90 -4.22 -11.67
CA PRO A 3 16.32 -4.10 -11.39
C PRO A 3 16.58 -4.25 -9.87
N PRO A 4 17.74 -4.77 -9.45
CA PRO A 4 18.11 -4.79 -8.04
C PRO A 4 18.02 -3.39 -7.41
N TYR A 5 17.63 -3.31 -6.13
CA TYR A 5 17.54 -2.07 -5.36
C TYR A 5 16.71 -0.96 -6.01
N SER A 6 15.64 -1.34 -6.71
CA SER A 6 14.73 -0.43 -7.40
C SER A 6 13.35 -0.37 -6.73
N PRO A 7 13.26 0.00 -5.44
CA PRO A 7 12.00 0.00 -4.69
C PRO A 7 10.97 0.96 -5.28
N ASP A 8 11.42 2.05 -5.92
CA ASP A 8 10.57 3.05 -6.57
C ASP A 8 9.71 2.47 -7.71
N PHE A 9 10.17 1.37 -8.30
CA PHE A 9 9.47 0.65 -9.36
C PHE A 9 8.64 -0.53 -8.83
N SER A 10 8.45 -0.66 -7.52
CA SER A 10 7.68 -1.76 -6.92
C SER A 10 6.37 -1.27 -6.28
N PRO A 11 5.18 -1.61 -6.83
CA PRO A 11 3.90 -1.14 -6.32
C PRO A 11 3.59 -1.59 -4.88
N ILE A 12 4.21 -2.69 -4.44
CA ILE A 12 4.04 -3.20 -3.07
C ILE A 12 4.62 -2.22 -2.02
N GLU A 13 5.63 -1.42 -2.38
CA GLU A 13 6.18 -0.40 -1.49
C GLU A 13 5.16 0.72 -1.24
N ASN A 14 4.43 1.13 -2.28
CA ASN A 14 3.34 2.10 -2.16
C ASN A 14 2.19 1.56 -1.30
N PHE A 15 1.85 0.28 -1.46
CA PHE A 15 0.87 -0.41 -0.62
C PHE A 15 1.29 -0.36 0.86
N TRP A 16 2.50 -0.81 1.18
CA TRP A 16 2.99 -0.80 2.56
C TRP A 16 3.17 0.61 3.12
N SER A 17 3.49 1.59 2.29
CA SER A 17 3.54 3.00 2.69
C SER A 17 2.16 3.48 3.19
N LYS A 18 1.09 3.20 2.44
CA LYS A 18 -0.29 3.54 2.82
C LYS A 18 -0.71 2.82 4.12
N ILE A 19 -0.50 1.50 4.20
CA ILE A 19 -0.84 0.72 5.40
C ILE A 19 -0.09 1.25 6.64
N LYS A 20 1.22 1.47 6.54
CA LYS A 20 2.03 2.01 7.65
C LYS A 20 1.58 3.41 8.06
N SER A 21 1.18 4.25 7.10
CA SER A 21 0.63 5.58 7.39
C SER A 21 -0.65 5.49 8.23
N THR A 22 -1.60 4.66 7.82
CA THR A 22 -2.85 4.44 8.55
C THR A 22 -2.61 3.87 9.95
N LEU A 23 -1.76 2.84 10.08
CA LEU A 23 -1.42 2.26 11.37
C LEU A 23 -0.78 3.26 12.33
N ARG A 24 0.13 4.12 11.82
CA ARG A 24 0.74 5.20 12.61
C ARG A 24 -0.28 6.24 13.05
N SER A 25 -1.26 6.57 12.20
CA SER A 25 -2.35 7.48 12.53
C SER A 25 -3.28 6.90 13.61
N ILE A 26 -3.53 5.58 13.59
CA ILE A 26 -4.37 4.91 14.59
C ILE A 26 -3.65 4.81 15.94
N GLY A 27 -2.34 4.53 15.94
CA GLY A 27 -1.53 4.53 17.16
C GLY A 27 -1.88 3.45 18.18
N ALA A 28 -2.36 2.29 17.71
CA ALA A 28 -2.75 1.15 18.56
C ALA A 28 -1.63 0.72 19.52
N ARG A 29 -1.99 0.44 20.79
CA ARG A 29 -1.05 0.06 21.87
C ARG A 29 -1.28 -1.34 22.42
N THR A 30 -2.28 -2.05 21.92
CA THR A 30 -2.53 -3.45 22.26
C THR A 30 -2.50 -4.32 21.02
N TYR A 31 -2.27 -5.62 21.20
CA TYR A 31 -2.29 -6.57 20.09
C TYR A 31 -3.66 -6.62 19.40
N ARG A 32 -4.74 -6.63 20.19
CA ARG A 32 -6.11 -6.68 19.66
C ARG A 32 -6.42 -5.45 18.80
N ASP A 33 -6.05 -4.27 19.28
CA ASP A 33 -6.29 -3.03 18.54
C ASP A 33 -5.41 -2.95 17.29
N LEU A 34 -4.19 -3.50 17.33
CA LEU A 34 -3.30 -3.59 16.17
C LEU A 34 -3.91 -4.48 15.07
N VAL A 35 -4.48 -5.63 15.43
CA VAL A 35 -5.14 -6.53 14.47
C VAL A 35 -6.31 -5.82 13.80
N GLN A 36 -7.17 -5.13 14.57
CA GLN A 36 -8.28 -4.34 14.02
C GLN A 36 -7.80 -3.17 13.15
N ALA A 37 -6.71 -2.51 13.56
CA ALA A 37 -6.11 -1.41 12.80
C ALA A 37 -5.56 -1.90 11.46
N ILE A 38 -5.01 -3.12 11.40
CA ILE A 38 -4.57 -3.75 10.15
C ILE A 38 -5.78 -3.98 9.24
N GLU A 39 -6.85 -4.60 9.72
CA GLU A 39 -8.08 -4.80 8.93
C GLU A 39 -8.65 -3.47 8.39
N ALA A 40 -8.68 -2.44 9.24
CA ALA A 40 -9.12 -1.10 8.87
C ALA A 40 -8.20 -0.41 7.86
N ALA A 41 -6.89 -0.68 7.89
CA ALA A 41 -5.95 -0.15 6.92
C ALA A 41 -6.11 -0.84 5.56
N TYR A 42 -6.32 -2.15 5.54
CA TYR A 42 -6.57 -2.91 4.31
C TYR A 42 -7.88 -2.47 3.63
N SER A 43 -8.95 -2.22 4.39
CA SER A 43 -10.24 -1.79 3.83
C SER A 43 -10.20 -0.39 3.20
N GLN A 44 -9.17 0.41 3.47
CA GLN A 44 -8.96 1.72 2.85
C GLN A 44 -8.19 1.65 1.52
N VAL A 45 -7.72 0.48 1.11
CA VAL A 45 -7.07 0.28 -0.19
C VAL A 45 -8.14 0.07 -1.25
N SER A 46 -8.25 1.03 -2.16
CA SER A 46 -9.18 0.98 -3.29
C SER A 46 -8.51 0.41 -4.54
N GLN A 47 -9.32 -0.02 -5.50
CA GLN A 47 -8.82 -0.40 -6.83
C GLN A 47 -8.11 0.76 -7.53
N GLN A 48 -8.55 2.00 -7.29
CA GLN A 48 -7.92 3.19 -7.86
C GLN A 48 -6.51 3.40 -7.29
N ASP A 49 -6.30 3.15 -5.99
CA ASP A 49 -4.96 3.19 -5.40
C ASP A 49 -4.03 2.20 -6.10
N ILE A 50 -4.50 0.97 -6.31
CA ILE A 50 -3.73 -0.08 -6.99
C ILE A 50 -3.38 0.36 -8.40
N LYS A 51 -4.36 0.79 -9.21
CA LYS A 51 -4.12 1.31 -10.56
C LYS A 51 -3.08 2.44 -10.55
N ASN A 52 -3.22 3.41 -9.63
CA ASN A 52 -2.30 4.53 -9.51
C ASN A 52 -0.87 4.11 -9.13
N TRP A 53 -0.70 3.13 -8.24
CA TRP A 53 0.64 2.64 -7.86
C TRP A 53 1.36 1.92 -8.98
N PHE A 54 0.63 1.11 -9.77
CA PHE A 54 1.20 0.48 -10.95
C PHE A 54 1.61 1.53 -11.99
N THR A 55 0.75 2.53 -12.26
CA THR A 55 1.09 3.65 -13.15
C THR A 55 2.28 4.45 -12.65
N HIS A 56 2.36 4.74 -11.35
CA HIS A 56 3.50 5.43 -10.72
C HIS A 56 4.81 4.67 -10.92
N CYS A 57 4.78 3.34 -10.82
CA CYS A 57 5.94 2.49 -11.06
C CYS A 57 6.22 2.22 -12.56
N CYS A 58 5.68 3.05 -13.45
CA CYS A 58 5.84 2.96 -14.91
C CYS A 58 5.30 1.67 -15.53
N TYR A 59 4.39 0.96 -14.86
CA TYR A 59 3.69 -0.16 -15.48
C TYR A 59 2.51 0.34 -16.30
N CYS A 60 2.39 -0.17 -17.52
CA CYS A 60 1.20 0.04 -18.34
C CYS A 60 0.02 -0.68 -17.70
N THR A 61 -0.83 0.04 -16.96
CA THR A 61 -2.19 -0.42 -16.69
C THR A 61 -3.00 -0.09 -17.94
N ALA A 62 -2.87 -0.91 -18.99
CA ALA A 62 -3.64 -0.73 -20.21
C ALA A 62 -5.14 -0.58 -19.87
N LEU A 63 -5.75 0.39 -20.54
CA LEU A 63 -7.07 0.96 -20.28
C LEU A 63 -8.17 -0.12 -20.33
N ASP A 64 -9.14 0.01 -19.43
CA ASP A 64 -10.52 -0.40 -19.74
C ASP A 64 -10.99 0.31 -21.03
#